data_AF-A0A7D9EYW4-F1
#
_entry.id   AF-A0A7D9EYW4-F1
#
_cell.length_a   1.000
_cell.length_b   1.000
_cell.length_c   1.000
_cell.angle_alpha   90.00
_cell.angle_beta   90.00
_cell.angle_gamma   90.00
#
_symmetry.space_group_name_H-M   'P 1'
#
loop_
_entity.id
_entity.type
_entity.pdbx_description
1 polymer ?
#
loop_
_entity_poly.entity_id
_entity_poly.type
_entity_poly.pdbx_seq_one_letter_code
_entity_poly.pdbx_strand_id
1 'polypeptide(L)'
;MALSQLVAQGTADEENDELTLPIYHQQDNLLSLVRADVRETPGCKGLDIGMHDVGDCVPESLQMFLNLLFGGERLLDEETIEEKENVRSKALAVAQDIVYGESNGKKWTPKHIGVGSTLHQVTRSKDIVKLFHKAGHILSYDQILQLDTGLTESVLNTLDEESGTVIPPNLVQGNFIHFSAGNIDILDETLDGKNTFHATQIAAWQRGAENSSLLDGVNPSKKRNLNIPESMDKIETIVARKSNRVFIKAVRTTWYDQAEDKKECKQAAKATDLAFNMLRSEGVIRSGWTEFNQSLSRGEVGDKFGHEVTKVVYMLIRQAPAHEMDTLNTVVKKCMHVATVLGQQYTIITVDQALYCKLVELKWAIPEYREKLVVQLGGLHISMCFLKTIGDHMKGSGLVDSCIESGLPGPNAAETVVNGKAYKRAMRAHKITLQASPMVPVGPAVTQVLQNDQC
;
A
#
# COMPACT_ATOMS: atom_id res chain seq x y z
N MET A 1 11.98 -42.39 18.90
CA MET A 1 11.28 -43.70 18.94
C MET A 1 11.66 -44.50 20.20
N ALA A 2 11.66 -43.86 21.38
CA ALA A 2 11.89 -44.48 22.68
C ALA A 2 10.96 -43.89 23.77
N LEU A 3 9.85 -43.28 23.35
CA LEU A 3 8.86 -42.61 24.20
C LEU A 3 7.51 -43.36 24.27
N SER A 4 7.41 -44.56 23.69
CA SER A 4 6.11 -45.25 23.50
C SER A 4 5.97 -46.59 24.24
N GLN A 5 6.74 -46.87 25.29
CA GLN A 5 6.72 -48.21 25.92
C GLN A 5 6.66 -48.28 27.47
N LEU A 6 6.19 -47.25 28.18
CA LEU A 6 6.16 -47.28 29.64
C LEU A 6 4.83 -46.85 30.27
N VAL A 7 3.70 -47.27 29.70
CA VAL A 7 2.39 -47.20 30.38
C VAL A 7 1.61 -48.49 30.16
N ALA A 8 1.81 -49.45 31.05
CA ALA A 8 0.84 -50.52 31.29
C ALA A 8 1.04 -51.08 32.71
N GLN A 9 0.19 -50.65 33.66
CA GLN A 9 -0.59 -51.53 34.55
C GLN A 9 -1.34 -50.73 35.65
N GLY A 10 -2.68 -50.71 35.52
CA GLY A 10 -3.72 -50.68 36.57
C GLY A 10 -3.96 -49.35 37.33
N THR A 11 -5.18 -48.80 37.48
CA THR A 11 -6.55 -49.28 37.20
C THR A 11 -7.52 -48.08 37.21
N ALA A 12 -8.38 -48.03 36.17
CA ALA A 12 -9.74 -47.50 36.05
C ALA A 12 -10.22 -46.31 36.92
N ASP A 13 -10.48 -45.16 36.30
CA ASP A 13 -11.83 -44.71 35.89
C ASP A 13 -11.74 -43.47 34.96
N GLU A 14 -12.78 -43.27 34.15
CA GLU A 14 -12.78 -42.59 32.83
C GLU A 14 -12.93 -41.04 32.82
N GLU A 15 -12.52 -40.46 31.69
CA GLU A 15 -12.87 -39.14 31.09
C GLU A 15 -12.29 -37.82 31.67
N ASN A 16 -11.12 -37.39 31.18
CA ASN A 16 -10.92 -36.14 30.41
C ASN A 16 -9.46 -35.98 29.98
N ASP A 17 -9.25 -35.73 28.68
CA ASP A 17 -7.95 -35.45 28.07
C ASP A 17 -7.60 -33.95 28.22
N GLU A 18 -6.29 -33.67 28.23
CA GLU A 18 -5.59 -32.37 28.29
C GLU A 18 -5.37 -31.69 29.66
N LEU A 19 -4.09 -31.36 29.90
CA LEU A 19 -3.50 -30.59 31.02
C LEU A 19 -3.26 -31.32 32.35
N THR A 20 -2.34 -32.29 32.37
CA THR A 20 -1.65 -32.67 33.64
C THR A 20 -0.12 -32.55 33.50
N LEU A 21 0.44 -31.65 34.31
CA LEU A 21 1.87 -31.35 34.41
C LEU A 21 2.65 -32.54 35.00
N PRO A 22 3.82 -32.90 34.46
CA PRO A 22 4.66 -33.91 35.08
C PRO A 22 5.38 -33.35 36.31
N ILE A 23 5.35 -34.12 37.41
CA ILE A 23 6.13 -33.86 38.61
C ILE A 23 7.60 -34.23 38.31
N TYR A 24 8.47 -33.22 38.34
CA TYR A 24 9.90 -33.34 38.04
C TYR A 24 10.68 -33.93 39.22
N HIS A 25 11.37 -35.06 38.99
CA HIS A 25 12.38 -35.57 39.91
C HIS A 25 13.78 -35.04 39.56
N GLN A 26 14.48 -34.66 40.62
CA GLN A 26 15.76 -33.95 40.68
C GLN A 26 16.93 -34.78 40.12
N GLN A 27 17.22 -34.71 38.81
CA GLN A 27 18.56 -35.00 38.29
C GLN A 27 18.95 -34.50 36.89
N ASP A 28 18.16 -33.63 36.25
CA ASP A 28 18.62 -32.75 35.17
C ASP A 28 18.17 -31.32 35.50
N ASN A 29 19.12 -30.39 35.69
CA ASN A 29 18.77 -29.00 35.99
C ASN A 29 18.03 -28.42 34.79
N LEU A 30 16.78 -27.97 34.93
CA LEU A 30 16.00 -27.28 33.89
C LEU A 30 16.83 -26.22 33.12
N LEU A 31 17.71 -25.52 33.84
CA LEU A 31 18.67 -24.56 33.28
C LEU A 31 19.66 -25.15 32.27
N SER A 32 20.14 -26.38 32.52
CA SER A 32 21.05 -27.08 31.61
C SER A 32 20.36 -27.53 30.33
N LEU A 33 19.09 -27.94 30.42
CA LEU A 33 18.25 -28.27 29.28
C LEU A 33 17.96 -27.03 28.42
N VAL A 34 17.43 -25.96 29.02
CA VAL A 34 17.15 -24.71 28.30
C VAL A 34 18.39 -24.14 27.64
N ARG A 35 19.56 -24.22 28.30
CA ARG A 35 20.83 -23.76 27.73
C ARG A 35 21.31 -24.64 26.57
N ALA A 36 21.10 -25.95 26.64
CA ALA A 36 21.41 -26.86 25.54
C ALA A 36 20.51 -26.56 24.34
N ASP A 37 19.21 -26.43 24.56
CA ASP A 37 18.23 -26.14 23.51
C ASP A 37 18.53 -24.81 22.82
N VAL A 38 18.80 -23.73 23.58
CA VAL A 38 19.19 -22.42 23.01
C VAL A 38 20.45 -22.52 22.13
N ARG A 39 21.38 -23.42 22.46
CA ARG A 39 22.59 -23.64 21.66
C ARG A 39 22.34 -24.44 20.40
N GLU A 40 21.42 -25.38 20.44
CA GLU A 40 21.06 -26.21 19.28
C GLU A 40 20.12 -25.50 18.30
N THR A 41 19.20 -24.66 18.80
CA THR A 41 18.24 -23.93 17.96
C THR A 41 18.97 -23.00 16.97
N PRO A 42 18.72 -23.11 15.66
CA PRO A 42 19.33 -22.23 14.67
C PRO A 42 18.81 -20.78 14.81
N GLY A 43 19.54 -19.82 14.24
CA GLY A 43 18.99 -18.49 14.02
C GLY A 43 18.00 -18.47 12.86
N CYS A 44 17.38 -17.31 12.63
CA CYS A 44 16.44 -17.08 11.55
C CYS A 44 17.06 -17.45 10.19
N LYS A 45 16.33 -18.23 9.40
CA LYS A 45 16.71 -18.61 8.04
C LYS A 45 16.10 -17.60 7.07
N GLY A 46 16.87 -16.57 6.73
CA GLY A 46 16.42 -15.52 5.82
C GLY A 46 16.05 -14.24 6.56
N LEU A 47 15.16 -13.44 5.95
CA LEU A 47 14.84 -12.09 6.40
C LEU A 47 13.38 -11.92 6.86
N ASP A 48 12.60 -12.99 6.87
CA ASP A 48 11.21 -12.93 7.33
C ASP A 48 11.15 -12.66 8.84
N ILE A 49 10.13 -11.91 9.23
CA ILE A 49 9.90 -11.45 10.60
C ILE A 49 8.55 -11.94 11.14
N GLY A 50 7.92 -12.91 10.46
CA GLY A 50 6.65 -13.50 10.83
C GLY A 50 6.70 -14.27 12.17
N MET A 51 5.53 -14.51 12.75
CA MET A 51 5.42 -15.27 14.00
C MET A 51 5.86 -16.73 13.86
N HIS A 52 5.76 -17.30 12.66
CA HIS A 52 6.29 -18.63 12.35
C HIS A 52 7.82 -18.68 12.55
N ASP A 53 8.55 -17.71 11.98
CA ASP A 53 10.01 -17.61 12.10
C ASP A 53 10.47 -17.39 13.54
N VAL A 54 9.64 -16.74 14.37
CA VAL A 54 9.92 -16.60 15.81
C VAL A 54 9.92 -17.97 16.48
N GLY A 55 8.97 -18.85 16.15
CA GLY A 55 8.91 -20.22 16.66
C GLY A 55 10.13 -21.05 16.27
N ASP A 56 10.64 -20.88 15.04
CA ASP A 56 11.84 -21.59 14.57
C ASP A 56 13.13 -21.12 15.28
N CYS A 57 13.16 -19.88 15.77
CA CYS A 57 14.33 -19.28 16.42
C CYS A 57 14.34 -19.42 17.95
N VAL A 58 13.21 -19.74 18.55
CA VAL A 58 13.04 -19.78 20.01
C VAL A 58 12.68 -21.20 20.43
N PRO A 59 13.54 -21.90 21.21
CA PRO A 59 13.19 -23.23 21.68
C PRO A 59 11.97 -23.19 22.61
N GLU A 60 11.09 -24.19 22.48
CA GLU A 60 9.86 -24.31 23.27
C GLU A 60 10.13 -24.30 24.78
N SER A 61 11.25 -24.91 25.22
CA SER A 61 11.66 -24.92 26.63
C SER A 61 11.93 -23.52 27.17
N LEU A 62 12.58 -22.64 26.38
CA LEU A 62 12.81 -21.25 26.74
C LEU A 62 11.51 -20.44 26.74
N GLN A 63 10.66 -20.65 25.72
CA GLN A 63 9.36 -19.99 25.64
C GLN A 63 8.48 -20.35 26.84
N MET A 64 8.37 -21.64 27.16
CA MET A 64 7.59 -22.14 28.29
C MET A 64 8.10 -21.57 29.61
N PHE A 65 9.43 -21.57 29.81
CA PHE A 65 10.04 -20.96 30.99
C PHE A 65 9.68 -19.47 31.13
N LEU A 66 9.79 -18.68 30.06
CA LEU A 66 9.49 -17.24 30.10
C LEU A 66 7.99 -16.95 30.22
N ASN A 67 7.12 -17.78 29.64
CA ASN A 67 5.68 -17.68 29.84
C ASN A 67 5.36 -17.84 31.33
N LEU A 68 5.86 -18.90 31.97
CA LEU A 68 5.68 -19.14 33.40
C LEU A 68 6.32 -18.03 34.25
N LEU A 69 7.45 -17.46 33.83
CA LEU A 69 8.08 -16.34 34.53
C LEU A 69 7.23 -15.06 34.49
N PHE A 70 6.60 -14.75 33.35
CA PHE A 70 5.83 -13.52 33.18
C PHE A 70 4.37 -13.62 33.62
N GLY A 71 3.73 -14.79 33.46
CA GLY A 71 2.33 -15.01 33.83
C GLY A 71 2.14 -15.82 35.13
N GLY A 72 3.19 -16.43 35.68
CA GLY A 72 3.09 -17.29 36.85
C GLY A 72 2.35 -18.59 36.58
N GLU A 73 2.00 -19.32 37.65
CA GLU A 73 1.24 -20.58 37.57
C GLU A 73 -0.19 -20.38 37.05
N ARG A 74 -0.72 -19.15 37.07
CA ARG A 74 -2.08 -18.82 36.63
C ARG A 74 -2.34 -19.07 35.15
N LEU A 75 -1.30 -19.10 34.33
CA LEU A 75 -1.38 -19.48 32.92
C LEU A 75 -1.79 -20.96 32.71
N LEU A 76 -1.65 -21.78 33.76
CA LEU A 76 -2.06 -23.19 33.78
C LEU A 76 -3.55 -23.33 34.09
N ASP A 77 -4.18 -22.29 34.63
CA ASP A 77 -5.61 -22.21 34.92
C ASP A 77 -6.32 -21.25 33.94
N GLU A 78 -7.65 -21.23 33.98
CA GLU A 78 -8.56 -20.59 33.01
C GLU A 78 -8.43 -19.05 32.91
N GLU A 79 -7.41 -18.54 32.22
CA GLU A 79 -7.27 -17.12 31.84
C GLU A 79 -7.93 -16.77 30.50
N THR A 80 -8.23 -15.48 30.31
CA THR A 80 -8.74 -14.93 29.05
C THR A 80 -7.70 -15.01 27.91
N ILE A 81 -8.16 -15.19 26.66
CA ILE A 81 -7.27 -15.35 25.49
C ILE A 81 -6.32 -14.14 25.31
N GLU A 82 -6.80 -12.92 25.58
CA GLU A 82 -6.04 -11.67 25.39
C GLU A 82 -4.87 -11.54 26.37
N GLU A 83 -5.06 -11.97 27.63
CA GLU A 83 -3.99 -11.96 28.64
C GLU A 83 -2.88 -12.96 28.28
N LYS A 84 -3.25 -14.16 27.81
CA LYS A 84 -2.30 -15.18 27.35
C LYS A 84 -1.49 -14.70 26.14
N GLU A 85 -2.10 -13.99 25.19
CA GLU A 85 -1.40 -13.43 24.04
C GLU A 85 -0.42 -12.31 24.42
N ASN A 86 -0.80 -11.43 25.34
CA ASN A 86 0.08 -10.34 25.81
C ASN A 86 1.32 -10.89 26.53
N VAL A 87 1.13 -11.88 27.42
CA VAL A 87 2.24 -12.54 28.11
C VAL A 87 3.15 -13.25 27.11
N ARG A 88 2.56 -14.00 26.16
CA ARG A 88 3.30 -14.69 25.10
C ARG A 88 4.14 -13.72 24.26
N SER A 89 3.59 -12.57 23.88
CA SER A 89 4.31 -11.56 23.08
C SER A 89 5.53 -11.02 23.82
N LYS A 90 5.40 -10.70 25.12
CA LYS A 90 6.52 -10.26 25.96
C LYS A 90 7.56 -11.37 26.15
N ALA A 91 7.11 -12.61 26.40
CA ALA A 91 7.97 -13.77 26.54
C ALA A 91 8.82 -14.00 25.29
N LEU A 92 8.20 -14.01 24.11
CA LEU A 92 8.90 -14.18 22.83
C LEU A 92 9.86 -13.03 22.53
N ALA A 93 9.51 -11.79 22.90
CA ALA A 93 10.40 -10.65 22.73
C ALA A 93 11.68 -10.77 23.56
N VAL A 94 11.61 -11.30 24.78
CA VAL A 94 12.77 -11.52 25.65
C VAL A 94 13.53 -12.79 25.25
N ALA A 95 12.82 -13.85 24.85
CA ALA A 95 13.44 -15.09 24.40
C ALA A 95 14.41 -14.85 23.24
N GLN A 96 14.00 -14.01 22.29
CA GLN A 96 14.83 -13.63 21.15
C GLN A 96 16.10 -12.86 21.56
N ASP A 97 16.03 -11.99 22.58
CA ASP A 97 17.22 -11.31 23.12
C ASP A 97 18.19 -12.31 23.78
N ILE A 98 17.65 -13.33 24.46
CA ILE A 98 18.46 -14.39 25.07
C ILE A 98 19.16 -15.22 23.99
N VAL A 99 18.44 -15.64 22.95
CA VAL A 99 19.02 -16.41 21.82
C VAL A 99 20.10 -15.61 21.10
N TYR A 100 19.82 -14.34 20.80
CA TYR A 100 20.79 -13.45 20.18
C TYR A 100 22.02 -13.22 21.07
N GLY A 101 21.81 -12.95 22.35
CA GLY A 101 22.86 -12.73 23.35
C GLY A 101 23.75 -13.95 23.58
N GLU A 102 23.18 -15.15 23.77
CA GLU A 102 23.94 -16.40 23.97
C GLU A 102 24.85 -16.69 22.77
N SER A 103 24.34 -16.43 21.57
CA SER A 103 25.08 -16.63 20.33
C SER A 103 26.16 -15.57 20.07
N ASN A 104 26.30 -14.55 20.94
CA ASN A 104 27.11 -13.35 20.71
C ASN A 104 26.77 -12.66 19.36
N GLY A 105 25.49 -12.57 19.03
CA GLY A 105 24.98 -11.93 17.81
C GLY A 105 25.17 -12.74 16.52
N LYS A 106 25.52 -14.03 16.63
CA LYS A 106 25.66 -14.93 15.47
C LYS A 106 24.33 -15.49 14.98
N LYS A 107 23.38 -15.73 15.89
CA LYS A 107 22.02 -16.19 15.57
C LYS A 107 21.10 -14.99 15.51
N TRP A 108 20.73 -14.58 14.30
CA TRP A 108 19.78 -13.48 14.13
C TRP A 108 18.38 -13.95 14.48
N THR A 109 17.54 -13.03 14.94
CA THR A 109 16.14 -13.32 15.25
C THR A 109 15.23 -12.31 14.54
N PRO A 110 13.96 -12.65 14.29
CA PRO A 110 12.95 -11.75 13.72
C PRO A 110 12.91 -10.37 14.37
N LYS A 111 12.96 -10.30 15.71
CA LYS A 111 13.03 -9.05 16.47
C LYS A 111 14.24 -8.21 16.08
N HIS A 112 15.43 -8.78 16.05
CA HIS A 112 16.66 -8.04 15.78
C HIS A 112 16.70 -7.51 14.34
N ILE A 113 16.22 -8.31 13.39
CA ILE A 113 16.09 -7.93 11.97
C ILE A 113 15.03 -6.85 11.82
N GLY A 114 13.81 -7.09 12.28
CA GLY A 114 12.64 -6.22 12.08
C GLY A 114 12.75 -4.89 12.81
N VAL A 115 13.07 -4.92 14.11
CA VAL A 115 13.18 -3.69 14.92
C VAL A 115 14.38 -2.87 14.46
N GLY A 116 15.52 -3.50 14.17
CA GLY A 116 16.71 -2.82 13.67
C GLY A 116 16.46 -2.11 12.34
N SER A 117 15.87 -2.82 11.38
CA SER A 117 15.53 -2.27 10.06
C SER A 117 14.51 -1.14 10.16
N THR A 118 13.44 -1.33 10.95
CA THR A 118 12.39 -0.31 11.15
C THR A 118 12.97 0.95 11.79
N LEU A 119 13.77 0.80 12.85
CA LEU A 119 14.39 1.93 13.54
C LEU A 119 15.31 2.72 12.61
N HIS A 120 16.12 2.02 11.80
CA HIS A 120 16.96 2.67 10.80
C HIS A 120 16.12 3.41 9.74
N GLN A 121 15.05 2.81 9.24
CA GLN A 121 14.18 3.42 8.23
C GLN A 121 13.44 4.66 8.73
N VAL A 122 12.92 4.63 9.97
CA VAL A 122 12.15 5.74 10.55
C VAL A 122 13.06 6.89 10.96
N THR A 123 14.22 6.61 11.55
CA THR A 123 15.07 7.65 12.13
C THR A 123 16.18 8.14 11.21
N ARG A 124 16.61 7.30 10.25
CA ARG A 124 17.80 7.51 9.41
C ARG A 124 19.07 7.84 10.22
N SER A 125 19.12 7.46 11.51
CA SER A 125 20.20 7.83 12.43
C SER A 125 21.08 6.64 12.78
N LYS A 126 22.35 6.71 12.39
CA LYS A 126 23.38 5.73 12.76
C LYS A 126 23.60 5.68 14.27
N ASP A 127 23.49 6.81 14.97
CA ASP A 127 23.77 6.88 16.41
C ASP A 127 22.67 6.24 17.23
N ILE A 128 21.40 6.42 16.84
CA ILE A 128 20.26 5.74 17.46
C ILE A 128 20.41 4.22 17.26
N VAL A 129 20.73 3.77 16.05
CA VAL A 129 20.97 2.34 15.79
C VAL A 129 22.11 1.79 16.65
N LYS A 130 23.23 2.51 16.76
CA LYS A 130 24.34 2.09 17.64
C LYS A 130 23.93 2.01 19.11
N LEU A 131 23.09 2.92 19.59
CA LEU A 131 22.61 2.93 20.97
C LEU A 131 21.78 1.67 21.26
N PHE A 132 20.80 1.36 20.42
CA PHE A 132 19.93 0.19 20.59
C PHE A 132 20.69 -1.13 20.37
N HIS A 133 21.65 -1.15 19.45
CA HIS A 133 22.52 -2.32 19.26
C HIS A 133 23.37 -2.59 20.50
N LYS A 134 23.95 -1.55 21.12
CA LYS A 134 24.69 -1.67 22.39
C LYS A 134 23.82 -2.18 23.54
N ALA A 135 22.53 -1.87 23.52
CA ALA A 135 21.56 -2.41 24.47
C ALA A 135 21.16 -3.87 24.17
N GLY A 136 21.59 -4.43 23.03
CA GLY A 136 21.40 -5.84 22.69
C GLY A 136 20.03 -6.19 22.12
N HIS A 137 19.28 -5.20 21.59
CA HIS A 137 17.92 -5.42 21.09
C HIS A 137 17.79 -5.47 19.56
N ILE A 138 18.83 -5.07 18.85
CA ILE A 138 18.84 -4.99 17.38
C ILE A 138 20.18 -5.39 16.80
N LEU A 139 20.18 -5.67 15.49
CA LEU A 139 21.41 -5.86 14.72
C LEU A 139 22.30 -4.62 14.72
N SER A 140 23.59 -4.83 14.49
CA SER A 140 24.52 -3.71 14.31
C SER A 140 24.17 -2.91 13.06
N TYR A 141 24.60 -1.64 13.04
CA TYR A 141 24.40 -0.78 11.87
C TYR A 141 24.94 -1.42 10.58
N ASP A 142 26.10 -2.07 10.65
CA ASP A 142 26.73 -2.70 9.49
C ASP A 142 25.92 -3.92 9.00
N GLN A 143 25.35 -4.71 9.90
CA GLN A 143 24.46 -5.83 9.55
C GLN A 143 23.15 -5.32 8.92
N ILE A 144 22.61 -4.20 9.39
CA ILE A 144 21.44 -3.56 8.76
C ILE A 144 21.77 -3.09 7.34
N LEU A 145 22.95 -2.53 7.09
CA LEU A 145 23.36 -2.19 5.73
C LEU A 145 23.54 -3.43 4.83
N GLN A 146 24.00 -4.55 5.38
CA GLN A 146 24.07 -5.83 4.65
C GLN A 146 22.67 -6.36 4.30
N LEU A 147 21.70 -6.19 5.19
CA LEU A 147 20.29 -6.48 4.93
C LEU A 147 19.74 -5.63 3.79
N ASP A 148 19.87 -4.31 3.90
CA ASP A 148 19.39 -3.36 2.89
C ASP A 148 20.05 -3.65 1.52
N THR A 149 21.35 -3.97 1.51
CA THR A 149 22.08 -4.35 0.30
C THR A 149 21.55 -5.67 -0.28
N GLY A 150 21.35 -6.71 0.54
CA GLY A 150 20.85 -8.00 0.08
C GLY A 150 19.44 -7.94 -0.48
N LEU A 151 18.55 -7.16 0.14
CA LEU A 151 17.21 -6.86 -0.39
C LEU A 151 17.30 -6.17 -1.75
N THR A 152 18.18 -5.18 -1.88
CA THR A 152 18.33 -4.44 -3.13
C THR A 152 18.95 -5.31 -4.23
N GLU A 153 19.95 -6.14 -3.92
CA GLU A 153 20.52 -7.12 -4.86
C GLU A 153 19.45 -8.11 -5.34
N SER A 154 18.59 -8.59 -4.45
CA SER A 154 17.46 -9.46 -4.81
C SER A 154 16.52 -8.80 -5.80
N VAL A 155 16.16 -7.53 -5.56
CA VAL A 155 15.33 -6.74 -6.48
C VAL A 155 16.05 -6.49 -7.81
N LEU A 156 17.36 -6.24 -7.81
CA LEU A 156 18.12 -6.03 -9.04
C LEU A 156 18.28 -7.29 -9.89
N ASN A 157 18.07 -8.49 -9.35
CA ASN A 157 18.07 -9.71 -10.15
C ASN A 157 16.96 -9.72 -11.22
N THR A 158 15.93 -8.87 -11.07
CA THR A 158 14.85 -8.71 -12.05
C THR A 158 15.07 -7.52 -13.00
N LEU A 159 16.27 -6.92 -12.99
CA LEU A 159 16.67 -5.90 -13.93
C LEU A 159 16.82 -6.50 -15.33
N ASP A 160 16.09 -5.95 -16.28
CA ASP A 160 16.38 -6.13 -17.70
C ASP A 160 17.44 -5.09 -18.13
N GLU A 161 18.64 -5.56 -18.46
CA GLU A 161 19.79 -4.73 -18.87
C GLU A 161 19.49 -3.90 -20.14
N GLU A 162 18.68 -4.43 -21.06
CA GLU A 162 18.38 -3.75 -22.32
C GLU A 162 17.46 -2.55 -22.11
N SER A 163 16.37 -2.72 -21.35
CA SER A 163 15.43 -1.64 -21.05
C SER A 163 15.82 -0.79 -19.83
N GLY A 164 16.76 -1.25 -18.99
CA GLY A 164 17.08 -0.61 -17.72
C GLY A 164 15.91 -0.63 -16.73
N THR A 165 14.99 -1.59 -16.87
CA THR A 165 13.76 -1.70 -16.09
C THR A 165 13.87 -2.84 -15.09
N VAL A 166 13.63 -2.54 -13.82
CA VAL A 166 13.46 -3.54 -12.76
C VAL A 166 12.00 -3.97 -12.72
N ILE A 167 11.75 -5.27 -12.82
CA ILE A 167 10.41 -5.84 -12.64
C ILE A 167 10.19 -6.08 -11.15
N PRO A 168 9.29 -5.34 -10.49
CA PRO A 168 9.10 -5.52 -9.06
C PRO A 168 8.67 -6.97 -8.73
N PRO A 169 9.38 -7.68 -7.83
CA PRO A 169 9.13 -9.10 -7.55
C PRO A 169 7.75 -9.34 -6.93
N ASN A 170 7.14 -8.30 -6.37
CA ASN A 170 5.82 -8.32 -5.77
C ASN A 170 4.68 -8.39 -6.80
N LEU A 171 4.94 -8.17 -8.08
CA LEU A 171 3.91 -8.21 -9.11
C LEU A 171 3.73 -9.63 -9.63
N VAL A 172 2.48 -10.06 -9.71
CA VAL A 172 2.09 -11.41 -10.15
C VAL A 172 1.73 -11.38 -11.63
N GLN A 173 2.28 -12.31 -12.42
CA GLN A 173 1.99 -12.44 -13.84
C GLN A 173 0.51 -12.80 -14.08
N GLY A 174 -0.10 -12.25 -15.12
CA GLY A 174 -1.50 -12.50 -15.47
C GLY A 174 -2.52 -11.68 -14.69
N ASN A 175 -2.13 -11.06 -13.59
CA ASN A 175 -2.99 -10.13 -12.84
C ASN A 175 -2.95 -8.74 -13.46
N PHE A 176 -4.12 -8.09 -13.51
CA PHE A 176 -4.25 -6.74 -14.05
C PHE A 176 -3.43 -5.72 -13.25
N ILE A 177 -2.62 -4.94 -13.96
CA ILE A 177 -1.74 -3.90 -13.43
C ILE A 177 -2.24 -2.54 -13.88
N HIS A 178 -2.45 -1.67 -12.90
CA HIS A 178 -2.68 -0.25 -13.11
C HIS A 178 -1.46 0.51 -12.59
N PHE A 179 -0.93 1.46 -13.34
CA PHE A 179 0.14 2.33 -12.87
C PHE A 179 -0.39 3.71 -12.51
N SER A 180 0.22 4.33 -11.51
CA SER A 180 0.10 5.77 -11.26
C SER A 180 1.48 6.40 -11.19
N ALA A 181 1.66 7.54 -11.84
CA ALA A 181 2.91 8.28 -11.82
C ALA A 181 2.69 9.73 -11.39
N GLY A 182 3.66 10.29 -10.67
CA GLY A 182 3.62 11.68 -10.21
C GLY A 182 4.99 12.17 -9.78
N ASN A 183 5.11 13.48 -9.61
CA ASN A 183 6.33 14.09 -9.10
C ASN A 183 6.49 13.81 -7.60
N ILE A 184 7.73 13.62 -7.18
CA ILE A 184 8.19 13.85 -5.82
C ILE A 184 8.88 15.20 -5.86
N ASP A 185 8.24 16.20 -5.25
CA ASP A 185 8.80 17.53 -5.09
C ASP A 185 9.09 17.74 -3.60
N ILE A 186 10.36 17.72 -3.21
CA ILE A 186 10.78 18.15 -1.86
C ILE A 186 11.25 19.58 -2.01
N LEU A 187 10.38 20.50 -1.57
CA LEU A 187 10.64 21.93 -1.58
C LEU A 187 11.55 22.26 -0.41
N ASP A 188 12.86 22.28 -0.65
CA ASP A 188 13.81 22.87 0.29
C ASP A 188 13.62 24.38 0.30
N GLU A 189 13.59 24.98 1.49
CA GLU A 189 13.47 26.45 1.68
C GLU A 189 14.80 27.16 1.33
N THR A 190 15.29 26.98 0.11
CA THR A 190 16.44 27.71 -0.39
C THR A 190 16.02 29.12 -0.80
N LEU A 191 16.83 30.13 -0.44
CA LEU A 191 16.53 31.54 -0.71
C LEU A 191 16.37 31.84 -2.20
N ASP A 192 16.97 31.03 -3.08
CA ASP A 192 16.90 31.18 -4.54
C ASP A 192 15.99 30.15 -5.22
N GLY A 193 15.36 29.25 -4.46
CA GLY A 193 14.54 28.15 -4.97
C GLY A 193 15.31 27.11 -5.79
N LYS A 194 16.65 27.09 -5.73
CA LYS A 194 17.49 26.08 -6.40
C LYS A 194 17.81 24.92 -5.46
N ASN A 195 18.31 23.82 -6.03
CA ASN A 195 18.63 22.57 -5.32
C ASN A 195 17.43 21.88 -4.64
N THR A 196 16.20 22.20 -5.06
CA THR A 196 15.01 21.42 -4.69
C THR A 196 15.08 20.04 -5.34
N PHE A 197 14.67 19.00 -4.60
CA PHE A 197 14.68 17.65 -5.13
C PHE A 197 13.44 17.41 -5.97
N HIS A 198 13.66 17.14 -7.27
CA HIS A 198 12.63 16.80 -8.23
C HIS A 198 12.85 15.39 -8.76
N ALA A 199 11.92 14.50 -8.44
CA ALA A 199 11.95 13.12 -8.90
C ALA A 199 10.57 12.67 -9.38
N THR A 200 10.50 11.48 -9.96
CA THR A 200 9.27 10.84 -10.39
C THR A 200 9.09 9.53 -9.64
N GLN A 201 7.94 9.36 -8.99
CA GLN A 201 7.51 8.10 -8.41
C GLN A 201 6.51 7.41 -9.35
N ILE A 202 6.63 6.09 -9.44
CA ILE A 202 5.63 5.24 -10.07
C ILE A 202 5.18 4.21 -9.04
N ALA A 203 3.87 4.01 -8.93
CA ALA A 203 3.26 2.92 -8.18
C ALA A 203 2.46 2.04 -9.12
N ALA A 204 2.62 0.74 -8.98
CA ALA A 204 1.85 -0.30 -9.66
C ALA A 204 0.83 -0.89 -8.68
N TRP A 205 -0.41 -1.02 -9.14
CA TRP A 205 -1.55 -1.46 -8.36
C TRP A 205 -2.06 -2.77 -8.97
N GLN A 206 -2.14 -3.83 -8.16
CA GLN A 206 -2.72 -5.11 -8.56
C GLN A 206 -3.79 -5.53 -7.56
N ARG A 207 -5.00 -5.83 -8.04
CA ARG A 207 -6.09 -6.32 -7.21
C ARG A 207 -6.06 -7.86 -7.17
N GLY A 208 -6.31 -8.44 -6.00
CA GLY A 208 -6.43 -9.89 -5.84
C GLY A 208 -5.12 -10.66 -6.04
N ALA A 209 -3.98 -9.98 -6.03
CA ALA A 209 -2.68 -10.64 -6.08
C ALA A 209 -2.41 -11.36 -4.75
N GLU A 210 -2.06 -12.64 -4.81
CA GLU A 210 -1.67 -13.40 -3.62
C GLU A 210 -0.45 -12.77 -2.92
N ASN A 211 -0.41 -12.91 -1.60
CA ASN A 211 0.76 -12.56 -0.81
C ASN A 211 1.78 -13.69 -0.97
N SER A 212 2.67 -13.58 -1.96
CA SER A 212 3.87 -14.42 -2.02
C SER A 212 4.83 -14.04 -0.89
N SER A 213 5.48 -15.04 -0.27
CA SER A 213 6.58 -14.87 0.68
C SER A 213 7.82 -14.35 -0.05
N LEU A 214 7.87 -13.03 -0.25
CA LEU A 214 8.86 -12.33 -1.08
C LEU A 214 10.29 -12.36 -0.55
N LEU A 215 10.47 -12.80 0.70
CA LEU A 215 11.76 -12.87 1.36
C LEU A 215 12.37 -14.27 1.33
N ASP A 216 11.66 -15.26 0.78
CA ASP A 216 12.14 -16.63 0.67
C ASP A 216 13.41 -16.68 -0.20
N GLY A 217 14.52 -17.11 0.41
CA GLY A 217 15.81 -17.21 -0.26
C GLY A 217 16.61 -15.90 -0.34
N VAL A 218 16.08 -14.77 0.18
CA VAL A 218 16.86 -13.54 0.31
C VAL A 218 17.80 -13.66 1.49
N ASN A 219 19.08 -13.49 1.24
CA ASN A 219 20.13 -13.54 2.26
C ASN A 219 20.79 -12.17 2.43
N PRO A 220 21.30 -11.85 3.63
CA PRO A 220 22.10 -10.64 3.83
C PRO A 220 23.32 -10.64 2.90
N SER A 221 23.62 -9.49 2.31
CA SER A 221 24.79 -9.36 1.45
C SER A 221 26.07 -9.41 2.27
N LYS A 222 27.16 -9.90 1.67
CA LYS A 222 28.51 -9.73 2.26
C LYS A 222 29.00 -8.28 2.12
N LYS A 223 28.40 -7.51 1.21
CA LYS A 223 28.73 -6.12 0.94
C LYS A 223 27.83 -5.20 1.76
N ARG A 224 28.32 -3.99 2.00
CA ARG A 224 27.59 -2.90 2.69
C ARG A 224 27.11 -1.81 1.73
N ASN A 225 27.60 -1.84 0.49
CA ASN A 225 27.35 -0.85 -0.53
C ASN A 225 27.02 -1.57 -1.83
N LEU A 226 26.19 -0.94 -2.65
CA LEU A 226 25.76 -1.45 -3.94
C LEU A 226 26.22 -0.50 -5.05
N ASN A 227 26.68 -1.08 -6.15
CA ASN A 227 26.89 -0.32 -7.39
C ASN A 227 25.61 -0.40 -8.21
N ILE A 228 25.06 0.76 -8.55
CA ILE A 228 23.83 0.90 -9.33
C ILE A 228 24.22 0.76 -10.82
N PRO A 229 23.62 -0.18 -11.58
CA PRO A 229 23.84 -0.26 -13.02
C PRO A 229 23.48 1.03 -13.76
N GLU A 230 24.37 1.50 -14.65
CA GLU A 230 24.16 2.73 -15.44
C GLU A 230 22.91 2.67 -16.33
N SER A 231 22.55 1.47 -16.80
CA SER A 231 21.34 1.22 -17.60
C SER A 231 20.07 1.70 -16.91
N MET A 232 20.02 1.66 -15.57
CA MET A 232 18.84 2.10 -14.83
C MET A 232 18.60 3.61 -14.93
N ASP A 233 19.67 4.40 -14.98
CA ASP A 233 19.63 5.87 -14.96
C ASP A 233 19.56 6.50 -16.36
N LYS A 234 19.60 5.66 -17.40
CA LYS A 234 19.42 6.10 -18.77
C LYS A 234 18.04 6.74 -18.97
N ILE A 235 18.04 7.99 -19.41
CA ILE A 235 16.84 8.71 -19.85
C ILE A 235 16.68 8.52 -21.35
N GLU A 236 15.48 8.10 -21.75
CA GLU A 236 15.14 7.91 -23.15
C GLU A 236 14.67 9.21 -23.79
N THR A 237 15.59 9.85 -24.51
CA THR A 237 15.33 11.08 -25.26
C THR A 237 14.28 10.88 -26.34
N ILE A 238 13.36 11.83 -26.47
CA ILE A 238 12.32 11.82 -27.49
C ILE A 238 12.34 13.08 -28.33
N VAL A 239 12.45 12.90 -29.65
CA VAL A 239 12.20 13.97 -30.63
C VAL A 239 10.75 13.89 -31.08
N ALA A 240 9.82 14.22 -30.20
CA ALA A 240 8.40 14.26 -30.54
C ALA A 240 8.08 15.60 -31.22
N ARG A 241 7.76 15.57 -32.52
CA ARG A 241 7.06 16.70 -33.16
C ARG A 241 5.65 16.75 -32.57
N LYS A 242 5.22 17.92 -32.08
CA LYS A 242 3.82 18.12 -31.66
C LYS A 242 2.90 17.65 -32.77
N SER A 243 2.17 16.56 -32.52
CA SER A 243 1.15 16.11 -33.46
C SER A 243 -0.03 17.07 -33.37
N ASN A 244 -0.65 17.39 -34.51
CA ASN A 244 -1.91 18.10 -34.50
C ASN A 244 -2.94 17.31 -33.68
N ARG A 245 -3.81 18.02 -32.95
CA ARG A 245 -4.91 17.40 -32.20
C ARG A 245 -5.78 16.61 -33.18
N VAL A 246 -5.84 15.30 -33.03
CA VAL A 246 -6.69 14.45 -33.86
C VAL A 246 -7.96 14.13 -33.09
N PHE A 247 -9.07 14.74 -33.47
CA PHE A 247 -10.38 14.27 -33.05
C PHE A 247 -10.74 13.06 -33.92
N ILE A 248 -10.54 11.86 -33.40
CA ILE A 248 -10.60 10.63 -34.20
C ILE A 248 -12.03 10.30 -34.66
N LYS A 249 -13.06 10.69 -33.89
CA LYS A 249 -14.51 10.73 -34.18
C LYS A 249 -15.29 10.96 -32.88
N ALA A 250 -16.60 11.23 -32.96
CA ALA A 250 -17.49 11.19 -31.80
C ALA A 250 -17.40 9.82 -31.11
N VAL A 251 -17.25 9.82 -29.79
CA VAL A 251 -17.22 8.59 -28.99
C VAL A 251 -18.59 7.96 -29.04
N ARG A 252 -18.70 6.77 -29.66
CA ARG A 252 -19.91 5.95 -29.56
C ARG A 252 -19.92 5.32 -28.17
N THR A 253 -20.94 5.57 -27.36
CA THR A 253 -21.09 5.02 -26.00
C THR A 253 -21.65 3.60 -25.97
N THR A 254 -21.96 3.02 -27.13
CA THR A 254 -22.60 1.70 -27.24
C THR A 254 -21.83 0.56 -26.56
N TRP A 255 -20.49 0.67 -26.45
CA TRP A 255 -19.66 -0.29 -25.71
C TRP A 255 -19.77 -0.12 -24.19
N TYR A 256 -20.06 1.10 -23.72
CA TYR A 256 -20.24 1.46 -22.32
C TYR A 256 -21.61 0.99 -21.83
N ASP A 257 -22.68 1.24 -22.62
CA ASP A 257 -24.05 0.83 -22.32
C ASP A 257 -24.20 -0.71 -22.16
N GLN A 258 -23.46 -1.49 -22.96
CA GLN A 258 -23.48 -2.95 -22.88
C GLN A 258 -22.79 -3.53 -21.63
N ALA A 259 -21.88 -2.78 -21.01
CA ALA A 259 -21.11 -3.21 -19.84
C ALA A 259 -21.78 -2.81 -18.51
N GLU A 260 -22.76 -1.90 -18.54
CA GLU A 260 -23.27 -1.26 -17.33
C GLU A 260 -24.12 -2.14 -16.41
N ASP A 261 -24.79 -3.18 -16.95
CA ASP A 261 -25.78 -3.96 -16.20
C ASP A 261 -25.39 -5.42 -15.93
N LYS A 262 -24.34 -5.95 -16.59
CA LYS A 262 -24.05 -7.40 -16.59
C LYS A 262 -22.82 -7.84 -15.79
N LYS A 263 -22.05 -6.91 -15.20
CA LYS A 263 -20.85 -7.27 -14.43
C LYS A 263 -21.12 -7.27 -12.93
N GLU A 264 -21.00 -8.44 -12.31
CA GLU A 264 -21.13 -8.66 -10.86
C GLU A 264 -20.27 -7.69 -10.04
N CYS A 265 -19.02 -7.43 -10.47
CA CYS A 265 -18.12 -6.53 -9.76
C CYS A 265 -18.63 -5.07 -9.67
N LYS A 266 -19.36 -4.58 -10.68
CA LYS A 266 -19.97 -3.24 -10.66
C LYS A 266 -21.20 -3.21 -9.77
N GLN A 267 -22.02 -4.25 -9.81
CA GLN A 267 -23.20 -4.38 -8.94
C GLN A 267 -22.78 -4.44 -7.48
N ALA A 268 -21.73 -5.22 -7.16
CA ALA A 268 -21.12 -5.27 -5.84
C ALA A 268 -20.63 -3.89 -5.39
N ALA A 269 -19.86 -3.17 -6.22
CA ALA A 269 -19.39 -1.83 -5.89
C ALA A 269 -20.54 -0.84 -5.63
N LYS A 270 -21.58 -0.84 -6.49
CA LYS A 270 -22.79 -0.02 -6.28
C LYS A 270 -23.51 -0.38 -4.99
N ALA A 271 -23.63 -1.66 -4.67
CA ALA A 271 -24.27 -2.12 -3.43
C ALA A 271 -23.47 -1.67 -2.20
N THR A 272 -22.14 -1.78 -2.23
CA THR A 272 -21.24 -1.28 -1.18
C THR A 272 -21.38 0.24 -0.99
N ASP A 273 -21.42 1.01 -2.08
CA ASP A 273 -21.61 2.46 -2.02
C ASP A 273 -22.99 2.84 -1.48
N LEU A 274 -24.04 2.10 -1.85
CA LEU A 274 -25.38 2.31 -1.33
C LEU A 274 -25.45 2.00 0.16
N ALA A 275 -24.88 0.88 0.59
CA ALA A 275 -24.78 0.50 2.00
C ALA A 275 -24.04 1.55 2.82
N PHE A 276 -22.90 2.04 2.31
CA PHE A 276 -22.15 3.14 2.93
C PHE A 276 -23.05 4.38 3.13
N ASN A 277 -23.76 4.80 2.09
CA ASN A 277 -24.62 5.99 2.16
C ASN A 277 -25.79 5.80 3.14
N MET A 278 -26.43 4.64 3.14
CA MET A 278 -27.54 4.32 4.05
C MET A 278 -27.08 4.30 5.51
N LEU A 279 -26.05 3.51 5.83
CA LEU A 279 -25.51 3.39 7.18
C LEU A 279 -25.02 4.75 7.72
N ARG A 280 -24.46 5.59 6.84
CA ARG A 280 -24.04 6.94 7.22
C ARG A 280 -25.22 7.88 7.45
N SER A 281 -26.29 7.76 6.65
CA SER A 281 -27.50 8.57 6.81
C SER A 281 -28.24 8.26 8.12
N GLU A 282 -28.19 7.00 8.56
CA GLU A 282 -28.75 6.55 9.83
C GLU A 282 -27.81 6.81 11.03
N GLY A 283 -26.59 7.29 10.78
CA GLY A 283 -25.60 7.58 11.81
C GLY A 283 -24.95 6.33 12.44
N VAL A 284 -25.16 5.15 11.85
CA VAL A 284 -24.55 3.88 12.27
C VAL A 284 -23.04 3.92 12.12
N ILE A 285 -22.56 4.49 11.01
CA ILE A 285 -21.13 4.69 10.76
C ILE A 285 -20.79 6.18 10.69
N ARG A 286 -19.61 6.53 11.21
CA ARG A 286 -19.05 7.90 11.13
C ARG A 286 -17.79 7.96 10.28
N SER A 287 -17.28 6.80 9.86
CA SER A 287 -16.04 6.65 9.10
C SER A 287 -16.15 7.28 7.70
N GLY A 288 -14.98 7.61 7.14
CA GLY A 288 -14.88 7.99 5.74
C GLY A 288 -15.15 6.80 4.81
N TRP A 289 -15.46 7.08 3.54
CA TRP A 289 -15.67 6.04 2.53
C TRP A 289 -14.46 5.08 2.43
N THR A 290 -13.24 5.61 2.48
CA THR A 290 -12.01 4.81 2.42
C THR A 290 -11.89 3.85 3.60
N GLU A 291 -12.10 4.34 4.82
CA GLU A 291 -12.02 3.54 6.04
C GLU A 291 -13.10 2.45 6.08
N PHE A 292 -14.32 2.79 5.63
CA PHE A 292 -15.41 1.82 5.48
C PHE A 292 -15.05 0.69 4.49
N ASN A 293 -14.49 1.01 3.33
CA ASN A 293 -14.09 -0.02 2.36
C ASN A 293 -12.90 -0.84 2.87
N GLN A 294 -11.99 -0.23 3.63
CA GLN A 294 -10.86 -0.92 4.25
C GLN A 294 -11.33 -1.93 5.31
N SER A 295 -12.33 -1.58 6.12
CA SER A 295 -12.88 -2.51 7.12
C SER A 295 -13.63 -3.67 6.49
N LEU A 296 -14.36 -3.44 5.40
CA LEU A 296 -15.03 -4.52 4.64
C LEU A 296 -14.05 -5.50 3.99
N SER A 297 -12.88 -5.00 3.57
CA SER A 297 -11.85 -5.80 2.92
C SER A 297 -10.95 -6.55 3.90
N ARG A 298 -11.18 -6.43 5.21
CA ARG A 298 -10.36 -7.05 6.27
C ARG A 298 -11.23 -7.97 7.15
N GLY A 299 -10.65 -9.08 7.60
CA GLY A 299 -11.27 -10.02 8.53
C GLY A 299 -12.34 -10.91 7.92
N GLU A 300 -13.14 -11.56 8.77
CA GLU A 300 -14.12 -12.59 8.36
C GLU A 300 -15.11 -12.14 7.27
N VAL A 301 -15.44 -10.85 7.23
CA VAL A 301 -16.33 -10.28 6.20
C VAL A 301 -15.63 -10.27 4.85
N GLY A 302 -14.37 -9.84 4.80
CA GLY A 302 -13.54 -9.87 3.59
C GLY A 302 -13.38 -11.29 3.06
N ASP A 303 -13.13 -12.25 3.97
CA ASP A 303 -12.95 -13.66 3.62
C ASP A 303 -14.24 -14.32 3.14
N LYS A 304 -15.39 -14.02 3.78
CA LYS A 304 -16.71 -14.56 3.38
C LYS A 304 -17.22 -14.01 2.06
N PHE A 305 -16.96 -12.74 1.76
CA PHE A 305 -17.44 -12.08 0.53
C PHE A 305 -16.40 -12.03 -0.59
N GLY A 306 -15.21 -12.62 -0.40
CA GLY A 306 -14.16 -12.67 -1.40
C GLY A 306 -13.65 -11.28 -1.79
N HIS A 307 -13.58 -10.34 -0.84
CA HIS A 307 -13.12 -9.00 -1.13
C HIS A 307 -11.61 -8.99 -1.41
N GLU A 308 -11.28 -8.90 -2.70
CA GLU A 308 -9.88 -8.79 -3.13
C GLU A 308 -9.23 -7.49 -2.64
N VAL A 309 -8.13 -7.62 -1.89
CA VAL A 309 -7.28 -6.51 -1.47
C VAL A 309 -6.41 -6.04 -2.64
N THR A 310 -6.17 -4.74 -2.72
CA THR A 310 -5.24 -4.17 -3.70
C THR A 310 -3.83 -4.12 -3.11
N LYS A 311 -2.89 -4.77 -3.80
CA LYS A 311 -1.45 -4.69 -3.54
C LYS A 311 -0.88 -3.48 -4.26
N VAL A 312 -0.09 -2.69 -3.53
CA VAL A 312 0.63 -1.54 -4.08
C VAL A 312 2.11 -1.87 -4.09
N VAL A 313 2.74 -1.70 -5.25
CA VAL A 313 4.14 -1.97 -5.46
C VAL A 313 4.80 -0.72 -6.04
N TYR A 314 5.87 -0.26 -5.41
CA TYR A 314 6.60 0.91 -5.89
C TYR A 314 7.66 0.49 -6.90
N MET A 315 7.69 1.16 -8.05
CA MET A 315 8.83 1.05 -8.96
C MET A 315 9.95 1.99 -8.50
N LEU A 316 11.16 1.79 -9.04
CA LEU A 316 12.30 2.63 -8.72
C LEU A 316 12.03 4.11 -8.99
N ILE A 317 12.32 4.95 -8.00
CA ILE A 317 12.29 6.41 -8.11
C ILE A 317 13.25 6.84 -9.21
N ARG A 318 12.78 7.74 -10.08
CA ARG A 318 13.62 8.39 -11.09
C ARG A 318 13.99 9.78 -10.60
N GLN A 319 15.28 10.07 -10.49
CA GLN A 319 15.78 11.39 -10.09
C GLN A 319 15.73 12.39 -11.27
N ALA A 320 14.55 12.54 -11.85
CA ALA A 320 14.25 13.52 -12.88
C ALA A 320 12.76 13.89 -12.78
N PRO A 321 12.38 15.13 -13.09
CA PRO A 321 10.99 15.58 -13.00
C PRO A 321 10.11 14.99 -14.11
N ALA A 322 8.90 14.53 -13.77
CA ALA A 322 7.99 13.93 -14.75
C ALA A 322 7.43 14.96 -15.75
N HIS A 323 7.57 16.26 -15.46
CA HIS A 323 7.14 17.30 -16.39
C HIS A 323 8.09 17.43 -17.59
N GLU A 324 9.29 16.86 -17.57
CA GLU A 324 10.14 16.76 -18.77
C GLU A 324 9.65 15.64 -19.69
N MET A 325 9.63 15.90 -21.00
CA MET A 325 9.10 14.95 -21.98
C MET A 325 9.92 13.66 -22.06
N ASP A 326 11.24 13.76 -21.96
CA ASP A 326 12.15 12.61 -21.98
C ASP A 326 11.95 11.72 -20.74
N THR A 327 11.81 12.35 -19.57
CA THR A 327 11.50 11.65 -18.31
C THR A 327 10.14 10.97 -18.39
N LEU A 328 9.10 11.68 -18.84
CA LEU A 328 7.77 11.10 -18.99
C LEU A 328 7.73 9.96 -20.01
N ASN A 329 8.46 10.09 -21.13
CA ASN A 329 8.62 9.03 -22.12
C ASN A 329 9.30 7.79 -21.51
N THR A 330 10.36 8.00 -20.73
CA THR A 330 11.07 6.93 -20.01
C THR A 330 10.12 6.22 -19.04
N VAL A 331 9.32 6.96 -18.27
CA VAL A 331 8.30 6.41 -17.36
C VAL A 331 7.32 5.51 -18.12
N VAL A 332 6.79 5.97 -19.26
CA VAL A 332 5.88 5.18 -20.10
C VAL A 332 6.52 3.89 -20.55
N LYS A 333 7.74 3.94 -21.07
CA LYS A 333 8.45 2.76 -21.57
C LYS A 333 8.70 1.73 -20.47
N LYS A 334 9.14 2.17 -19.29
CA LYS A 334 9.31 1.27 -18.14
C LYS A 334 7.99 0.61 -17.73
N CYS A 335 6.89 1.37 -17.65
CA CYS A 335 5.57 0.80 -17.36
C CYS A 335 5.12 -0.19 -18.44
N MET A 336 5.32 0.13 -19.71
CA MET A 336 4.96 -0.75 -20.84
C MET A 336 5.80 -2.02 -20.87
N HIS A 337 7.09 -1.94 -20.53
CA HIS A 337 7.96 -3.09 -20.40
C HIS A 337 7.46 -4.02 -19.29
N VAL A 338 7.22 -3.50 -18.08
CA VAL A 338 6.67 -4.28 -16.96
C VAL A 338 5.32 -4.91 -17.33
N ALA A 339 4.40 -4.16 -17.92
CA ALA A 339 3.11 -4.67 -18.37
C ALA A 339 3.27 -5.82 -19.37
N THR A 340 4.15 -5.66 -20.36
CA THR A 340 4.39 -6.66 -21.41
C THR A 340 4.98 -7.94 -20.83
N VAL A 341 6.01 -7.84 -19.99
CA VAL A 341 6.64 -9.03 -19.38
C VAL A 341 5.66 -9.79 -18.49
N LEU A 342 4.77 -9.09 -17.79
CA LEU A 342 3.74 -9.70 -16.95
C LEU A 342 2.49 -10.13 -17.72
N GLY A 343 2.53 -10.11 -19.06
CA GLY A 343 1.48 -10.64 -19.93
C GLY A 343 0.30 -9.70 -20.18
N GLN A 344 0.41 -8.42 -19.84
CA GLN A 344 -0.63 -7.43 -20.04
C GLN A 344 -0.44 -6.65 -21.35
N GLN A 345 -1.44 -6.76 -22.25
CA GLN A 345 -1.41 -6.15 -23.58
C GLN A 345 -1.47 -4.61 -23.56
N TYR A 346 -2.31 -4.04 -22.70
CA TYR A 346 -2.54 -2.59 -22.61
C TYR A 346 -1.94 -2.04 -21.32
N THR A 347 -1.22 -0.92 -21.39
CA THR A 347 -0.63 -0.29 -20.21
C THR A 347 -1.50 0.87 -19.76
N ILE A 348 -2.02 0.83 -18.53
CA ILE A 348 -2.87 1.90 -17.98
C ILE A 348 -2.02 2.76 -17.06
N ILE A 349 -1.95 4.07 -17.31
CA ILE A 349 -1.22 5.02 -16.46
C ILE A 349 -2.15 6.15 -16.04
N THR A 350 -2.36 6.30 -14.74
CA THR A 350 -3.03 7.45 -14.12
C THR A 350 -2.03 8.51 -13.69
N VAL A 351 -2.27 9.76 -14.06
CA VAL A 351 -1.43 10.90 -13.71
C VAL A 351 -2.26 12.13 -13.35
N ASP A 352 -1.64 13.15 -12.77
CA ASP A 352 -2.28 14.45 -12.56
C ASP A 352 -2.63 15.16 -13.88
N GLN A 353 -3.35 16.28 -13.80
CA GLN A 353 -3.80 17.01 -14.98
C GLN A 353 -2.67 17.56 -15.86
N ALA A 354 -1.57 18.03 -15.27
CA ALA A 354 -0.48 18.62 -16.03
C ALA A 354 0.28 17.55 -16.83
N LEU A 355 0.56 16.41 -16.18
CA LEU A 355 1.17 15.26 -16.80
C LEU A 355 0.24 14.59 -17.82
N TYR A 356 -1.07 14.54 -17.55
CA TYR A 356 -2.06 13.96 -18.46
C TYR A 356 -2.00 14.60 -19.85
N CYS A 357 -1.96 15.94 -19.91
CA CYS A 357 -1.86 16.66 -21.18
C CYS A 357 -0.61 16.25 -21.97
N LYS A 358 0.55 16.17 -21.32
CA LYS A 358 1.82 15.77 -21.95
C LYS A 358 1.80 14.31 -22.38
N LEU A 359 1.20 13.45 -21.57
CA LEU A 359 1.10 12.03 -21.84
C LEU A 359 0.17 11.74 -23.03
N VAL A 360 -0.89 12.53 -23.21
CA VAL A 360 -1.74 12.50 -24.41
C VAL A 360 -0.97 12.98 -25.65
N GLU A 361 -0.15 14.04 -25.53
CA GLU A 361 0.73 14.47 -26.63
C GLU A 361 1.72 13.36 -27.04
N LEU A 362 2.35 12.70 -26.07
CA LEU A 362 3.22 11.53 -26.31
C LEU A 362 2.46 10.39 -26.97
N LYS A 363 1.27 10.05 -26.44
CA LYS A 363 0.41 9.01 -26.99
C LYS A 363 0.08 9.29 -28.45
N TRP A 364 -0.21 10.53 -28.80
CA TRP A 364 -0.46 10.89 -30.19
C TRP A 364 0.81 10.94 -31.04
N ALA A 365 1.98 11.28 -30.49
CA ALA A 365 3.21 11.33 -31.27
C ALA A 365 3.72 9.92 -31.66
N ILE A 366 3.57 8.92 -30.78
CA ILE A 366 4.17 7.59 -30.94
C ILE A 366 3.12 6.54 -31.31
N PRO A 367 3.24 5.87 -32.49
CA PRO A 367 2.27 4.85 -32.94
C PRO A 367 2.03 3.73 -31.92
N GLU A 368 3.08 3.19 -31.31
CA GLU A 368 2.95 2.13 -30.31
C GLU A 368 2.09 2.57 -29.11
N TYR A 369 2.25 3.81 -28.66
CA TYR A 369 1.48 4.34 -27.53
C TYR A 369 0.02 4.56 -27.93
N ARG A 370 -0.28 4.92 -29.18
CA ARG A 370 -1.67 5.04 -29.67
C ARG A 370 -2.44 3.74 -29.48
N GLU A 371 -1.79 2.61 -29.70
CA GLU A 371 -2.41 1.29 -29.64
C GLU A 371 -2.44 0.72 -28.22
N LYS A 372 -1.34 0.80 -27.49
CA LYS A 372 -1.17 0.07 -26.22
C LYS A 372 -1.36 0.90 -24.95
N LEU A 373 -1.11 2.21 -24.99
CA LEU A 373 -1.11 3.06 -23.79
C LEU A 373 -2.50 3.64 -23.50
N VAL A 374 -3.09 3.33 -22.36
CA VAL A 374 -4.33 3.96 -21.88
C VAL A 374 -3.96 5.01 -20.83
N VAL A 375 -4.27 6.27 -21.13
CA VAL A 375 -3.94 7.41 -20.28
C VAL A 375 -5.17 7.81 -19.49
N GLN A 376 -5.06 7.86 -18.17
CA GLN A 376 -6.16 8.19 -17.28
C GLN A 376 -5.84 9.45 -16.45
N LEU A 377 -6.81 10.36 -16.38
CA LEU A 377 -6.71 11.53 -15.52
C LEU A 377 -6.99 11.11 -14.06
N GLY A 378 -6.19 11.59 -13.12
CA GLY A 378 -6.40 11.32 -11.69
C GLY A 378 -7.81 11.69 -11.24
N GLY A 379 -8.44 10.85 -10.42
CA GLY A 379 -9.85 11.00 -10.03
C GLY A 379 -10.19 12.38 -9.45
N LEU A 380 -9.31 12.94 -8.62
CA LEU A 380 -9.44 14.31 -8.11
C LEU A 380 -9.53 15.34 -9.25
N HIS A 381 -8.63 15.24 -10.23
CA HIS A 381 -8.59 16.16 -11.37
C HIS A 381 -9.77 15.94 -12.32
N ILE A 382 -10.27 14.70 -12.47
CA ILE A 382 -11.54 14.44 -13.18
C ILE A 382 -12.65 15.25 -12.51
N SER A 383 -12.81 15.14 -11.18
CA SER A 383 -13.84 15.88 -10.46
C SER A 383 -13.66 17.40 -10.59
N MET A 384 -12.42 17.91 -10.47
CA MET A 384 -12.14 19.34 -10.65
C MET A 384 -12.46 19.83 -12.08
N CYS A 385 -12.11 19.05 -13.11
CA CYS A 385 -12.46 19.35 -14.50
C CYS A 385 -13.97 19.38 -14.71
N PHE A 386 -14.70 18.44 -14.10
CA PHE A 386 -16.16 18.39 -14.19
C PHE A 386 -16.81 19.60 -13.50
N LEU A 387 -16.37 19.96 -12.29
CA LEU A 387 -16.82 21.16 -11.58
C LEU A 387 -16.55 22.44 -12.39
N LYS A 388 -15.37 22.54 -12.99
CA LYS A 388 -15.06 23.66 -13.89
C LYS A 388 -16.02 23.71 -15.08
N THR A 389 -16.31 22.57 -15.69
CA THR A 389 -17.24 22.47 -16.82
C THR A 389 -18.65 22.92 -16.44
N ILE A 390 -19.13 22.54 -15.25
CA ILE A 390 -20.42 23.03 -14.71
C ILE A 390 -20.37 24.55 -14.55
N GLY A 391 -19.32 25.09 -13.91
CA GLY A 391 -19.16 26.53 -13.71
C GLY A 391 -19.13 27.31 -15.03
N ASP A 392 -18.41 26.82 -16.02
CA ASP A 392 -18.34 27.42 -17.36
C ASP A 392 -19.69 27.33 -18.09
N HIS A 393 -20.39 26.19 -18.01
CA HIS A 393 -21.71 25.98 -18.63
C HIS A 393 -22.81 26.84 -17.99
N MET A 394 -22.75 27.03 -16.67
CA MET A 394 -23.71 27.82 -15.90
C MET A 394 -23.29 29.30 -15.80
N LYS A 395 -22.31 29.74 -16.58
CA LYS A 395 -21.87 31.14 -16.57
C LYS A 395 -23.04 32.05 -16.99
N GLY A 396 -23.35 33.02 -16.14
CA GLY A 396 -24.48 33.95 -16.35
C GLY A 396 -25.83 33.42 -15.84
N SER A 397 -25.90 32.24 -15.24
CA SER A 397 -27.16 31.70 -14.68
C SER A 397 -27.55 32.28 -13.32
N GLY A 398 -26.79 33.23 -12.78
CA GLY A 398 -26.91 33.72 -11.40
C GLY A 398 -26.39 32.76 -10.33
N LEU A 399 -25.82 31.60 -10.69
CA LEU A 399 -25.30 30.61 -9.73
C LEU A 399 -24.23 31.20 -8.79
N VAL A 400 -23.32 31.99 -9.35
CA VAL A 400 -22.26 32.67 -8.60
C VAL A 400 -22.88 33.67 -7.63
N ASP A 401 -23.84 34.47 -8.09
CA ASP A 401 -24.51 35.50 -7.30
C ASP A 401 -25.31 34.86 -6.15
N SER A 402 -26.08 33.81 -6.41
CA SER A 402 -26.80 33.05 -5.39
C SER A 402 -25.86 32.45 -4.34
N CYS A 403 -24.68 31.97 -4.74
CA CYS A 403 -23.67 31.50 -3.81
C CYS A 403 -23.14 32.63 -2.92
N ILE A 404 -22.90 33.82 -3.49
CA ILE A 404 -22.43 34.99 -2.75
C ILE A 404 -23.51 35.47 -1.76
N GLU A 405 -24.75 35.63 -2.22
CA GLU A 405 -25.87 36.11 -1.41
C GLU A 405 -26.23 35.17 -0.27
N SER A 406 -26.13 33.85 -0.49
CA SER A 406 -26.33 32.83 0.55
C SER A 406 -25.18 32.77 1.58
N GLY A 407 -24.10 33.54 1.38
CA GLY A 407 -22.94 33.54 2.27
C GLY A 407 -22.13 32.25 2.23
N LEU A 408 -22.31 31.39 1.21
CA LEU A 408 -21.60 30.11 1.10
C LEU A 408 -20.09 30.35 0.82
N PRO A 409 -19.68 30.87 -0.35
CA PRO A 409 -18.40 31.55 -0.51
C PRO A 409 -18.56 33.08 -0.45
N GLY A 410 -17.55 33.77 0.10
CA GLY A 410 -17.45 35.22 -0.03
C GLY A 410 -17.20 35.66 -1.48
N PRO A 411 -17.45 36.94 -1.82
CA PRO A 411 -17.38 37.46 -3.21
C PRO A 411 -16.07 37.11 -3.93
N ASN A 412 -14.93 37.25 -3.23
CA ASN A 412 -13.61 37.01 -3.79
C ASN A 412 -13.28 35.52 -4.02
N ALA A 413 -14.07 34.61 -3.45
CA ALA A 413 -13.86 33.16 -3.55
C ALA A 413 -14.89 32.46 -4.45
N ALA A 414 -16.04 33.09 -4.73
CA ALA A 414 -17.17 32.46 -5.37
C ALA A 414 -16.82 31.86 -6.73
N GLU A 415 -16.13 32.60 -7.60
CA GLU A 415 -15.73 32.10 -8.92
C GLU A 415 -14.70 30.95 -8.83
N THR A 416 -13.77 31.02 -7.88
CA THR A 416 -12.78 29.94 -7.63
C THR A 416 -13.44 28.67 -7.11
N VAL A 417 -14.50 28.83 -6.31
CA VAL A 417 -15.29 27.73 -5.74
C VAL A 417 -16.21 27.12 -6.79
N VAL A 418 -16.97 27.92 -7.55
CA VAL A 418 -17.87 27.43 -8.61
C VAL A 418 -17.07 26.69 -9.69
N ASN A 419 -15.89 27.21 -10.06
CA ASN A 419 -15.02 26.59 -11.08
C ASN A 419 -14.16 25.43 -10.56
N GLY A 420 -14.39 24.92 -9.34
CA GLY A 420 -13.76 23.69 -8.87
C GLY A 420 -12.30 23.78 -8.44
N LYS A 421 -11.64 24.95 -8.54
CA LYS A 421 -10.23 25.12 -8.13
C LYS A 421 -10.03 24.86 -6.64
N ALA A 422 -10.97 25.28 -5.81
CA ALA A 422 -10.99 24.98 -4.38
C ALA A 422 -11.85 23.73 -4.11
N TYR A 423 -11.40 22.54 -4.56
CA TYR A 423 -12.17 21.30 -4.63
C TYR A 423 -13.12 21.04 -3.44
N LYS A 424 -12.63 21.06 -2.20
CA LYS A 424 -13.47 20.79 -1.00
C LYS A 424 -14.62 21.80 -0.85
N ARG A 425 -14.33 23.09 -1.04
CA ARG A 425 -15.34 24.16 -0.97
C ARG A 425 -16.30 24.08 -2.15
N ALA A 426 -15.77 23.83 -3.35
CA ALA A 426 -16.53 23.66 -4.57
C ALA A 426 -17.56 22.52 -4.45
N MET A 427 -17.11 21.34 -4.02
CA MET A 427 -17.99 20.20 -3.82
C MET A 427 -19.09 20.47 -2.81
N ARG A 428 -18.77 21.17 -1.71
CA ARG A 428 -19.77 21.55 -0.71
C ARG A 428 -20.80 22.53 -1.28
N ALA A 429 -20.34 23.58 -1.97
CA ALA A 429 -21.22 24.58 -2.58
C ALA A 429 -22.18 23.92 -3.58
N HIS A 430 -21.66 23.16 -4.55
CA HIS A 430 -22.48 22.49 -5.56
C HIS A 430 -23.48 21.48 -4.95
N LYS A 431 -23.10 20.74 -3.90
CA LYS A 431 -24.03 19.85 -3.18
C LYS A 431 -25.17 20.62 -2.49
N ILE A 432 -24.85 21.72 -1.80
CA ILE A 432 -25.86 22.55 -1.14
C ILE A 432 -26.79 23.18 -2.18
N THR A 433 -26.25 23.71 -3.27
CA THR A 433 -27.06 24.29 -4.35
C THR A 433 -28.00 23.25 -4.97
N LEU A 434 -27.51 22.03 -5.23
CA LEU A 434 -28.36 20.95 -5.74
C LEU A 434 -29.48 20.58 -4.76
N GLN A 435 -29.21 20.56 -3.46
CA GLN A 435 -30.21 20.29 -2.42
C GLN A 435 -31.24 21.42 -2.27
N ALA A 436 -30.82 22.67 -2.50
CA ALA A 436 -31.68 23.85 -2.42
C ALA A 436 -32.50 24.08 -3.70
N SER A 437 -32.02 23.61 -4.87
CA SER A 437 -32.66 23.85 -6.17
C SER A 437 -34.13 23.41 -6.25
N PRO A 438 -34.59 22.29 -5.65
CA PRO A 438 -36.01 21.92 -5.61
C PRO A 438 -36.86 22.82 -4.70
N MET A 439 -36.23 23.59 -3.81
CA MET A 439 -36.90 24.46 -2.84
C MET A 439 -37.04 25.90 -3.33
N VAL A 440 -36.44 26.25 -4.47
CA VAL A 440 -36.59 27.57 -5.10
C VAL A 440 -37.88 27.56 -5.92
N PRO A 441 -38.91 28.33 -5.54
CA PRO A 441 -40.11 28.44 -6.37
C PRO A 441 -39.72 29.09 -7.70
N VAL A 442 -39.82 28.32 -8.78
CA VAL A 442 -39.63 28.83 -10.14
C VAL A 442 -40.78 29.81 -10.40
N GLY A 443 -40.46 31.11 -10.37
CA GLY A 443 -41.45 32.15 -10.63
C GLY A 443 -42.07 32.00 -12.03
N PRO A 444 -43.31 32.45 -12.25
CA PRO A 444 -44.06 32.24 -13.50
C PRO A 444 -43.36 32.76 -14.78
N ALA A 445 -42.35 33.62 -14.66
CA ALA A 445 -41.57 34.15 -15.77
C ALA A 445 -40.62 33.12 -16.42
N VAL A 446 -40.13 32.11 -15.68
CA VAL A 446 -39.18 31.12 -16.23
C VAL A 446 -39.91 30.00 -16.97
N THR A 447 -41.15 29.71 -16.60
CA THR A 447 -42.01 28.73 -17.28
C THR A 447 -42.34 29.12 -18.72
N GLN A 448 -42.34 30.41 -19.04
CA GLN A 448 -42.58 30.90 -20.42
C GLN A 448 -41.37 30.73 -21.35
N VAL A 449 -40.15 30.72 -20.84
CA VAL A 449 -38.94 30.54 -21.68
C VAL A 449 -38.77 29.07 -22.07
N LEU A 450 -39.04 28.14 -21.15
CA LEU A 450 -38.93 26.70 -21.40
C LEU A 450 -40.02 26.15 -22.35
N GLN A 451 -41.13 26.87 -22.54
CA GLN A 451 -42.16 26.51 -23.52
C GLN A 451 -41.87 27.04 -24.94
N ASN A 452 -41.00 28.05 -25.09
CA ASN A 452 -40.71 28.66 -26.39
C ASN A 452 -39.53 28.00 -27.13
N ASP A 453 -38.71 27.18 -26.46
CA ASP A 453 -37.62 26.41 -27.09
C ASP A 453 -38.04 24.97 -27.51
N GLN A 454 -39.34 24.66 -27.46
CA GLN A 454 -39.94 23.52 -28.15
C GLN A 454 -40.76 23.99 -29.36
N CYS A 455 -40.08 24.47 -30.39
CA CYS A 455 -40.57 24.49 -31.78
C CYS A 455 -39.42 24.25 -32.75
#